data_AF-A0A183D5P2-F1
#
_entry.id   AF-A0A183D5P2-F1
#
_cell.length_a   1.000
_cell.length_b   1.000
_cell.length_c   1.000
_cell.angle_alpha   90.00
_cell.angle_beta   90.00
_cell.angle_gamma   90.00
#
_symmetry.space_group_name_H-M   'P 1'
#
loop_
_entity.id
_entity.type
_entity.pdbx_description
1 polymer ?
#
loop_
_entity_poly.entity_id
_entity_poly.type
_entity_poly.pdbx_seq_one_letter_code
_entity_poly.pdbx_strand_id
1 'polypeptide(L)'
;MLRRKSLVQEEPEDEATLEAQLFSRLQSGPGLSIALRTQLKTGLVYDSAMAKHHCVCGNNKNHVEHGERVQLVWSRLQERGLLEKCERVLARKAPLEMLRTVHAATYVTFFAVSPTACLEMEPSQLPVKSFVQLPCGGIGVDSDTYFNDASTQLAARIAVGSLA
;
A
#
# COMPACT_ATOMS: atom_id res chain seq x y z
N MET A 1 -26.17 -11.93 33.41
CA MET A 1 -25.56 -10.63 33.05
C MET A 1 -24.07 -10.85 32.83
N LEU A 2 -23.55 -10.61 31.63
CA LEU A 2 -22.28 -9.90 31.39
C LEU A 2 -22.07 -9.80 29.86
N ARG A 3 -22.38 -8.63 29.32
CA ARG A 3 -22.19 -8.23 27.91
C ARG A 3 -20.70 -7.90 27.73
N ARG A 4 -19.95 -8.69 26.95
CA ARG A 4 -18.60 -8.27 26.51
C ARG A 4 -18.77 -7.23 25.41
N LYS A 5 -18.52 -5.96 25.75
CA LYS A 5 -18.45 -4.85 24.80
C LYS A 5 -17.14 -4.99 24.02
N SER A 6 -17.24 -5.07 22.68
CA SER A 6 -16.12 -4.98 21.77
C SER A 6 -15.56 -3.55 21.81
N LEU A 7 -14.28 -3.39 22.08
CA LEU A 7 -13.58 -2.12 22.03
C LEU A 7 -13.14 -1.89 20.58
N VAL A 8 -14.03 -1.30 19.78
CA VAL A 8 -13.66 -0.71 18.49
C VAL A 8 -13.06 0.65 18.82
N GLN A 9 -11.78 0.83 18.52
CA GLN A 9 -11.14 2.13 18.62
C GLN A 9 -11.45 2.87 17.31
N GLU A 10 -12.45 3.74 17.35
CA GLU A 10 -12.75 4.67 16.25
C GLU A 10 -11.77 5.85 16.36
N GLU A 11 -10.96 6.04 15.32
CA GLU A 11 -10.06 7.19 15.19
C GLU A 11 -10.89 8.46 14.96
N PRO A 12 -10.54 9.60 15.58
CA PRO A 12 -11.46 10.72 15.74
C PRO A 12 -11.60 11.56 14.48
N GLU A 13 -12.81 12.11 14.30
CA GLU A 13 -13.28 13.02 13.25
C GLU A 13 -12.53 14.37 13.18
N ASP A 14 -11.41 14.51 13.87
CA ASP A 14 -10.62 15.74 14.02
C ASP A 14 -9.72 16.03 12.80
N GLU A 15 -9.28 15.02 12.05
CA GLU A 15 -8.35 15.22 10.91
C GLU A 15 -9.02 16.00 9.76
N ALA A 16 -10.30 15.69 9.47
CA ALA A 16 -11.11 16.40 8.48
C ALA A 16 -11.37 17.86 8.86
N THR A 17 -11.41 18.15 10.16
CA THR A 17 -11.64 19.51 10.68
C THR A 17 -10.37 20.37 10.56
N LEU A 18 -9.19 19.77 10.73
CA LEU A 18 -7.91 20.45 10.48
C LEU A 18 -7.70 20.76 8.99
N GLU A 19 -8.04 19.84 8.09
CA GLU A 19 -7.95 20.07 6.64
C GLU A 19 -8.89 21.21 6.20
N ALA A 20 -10.13 21.23 6.69
CA ALA A 20 -11.08 22.31 6.40
C ALA A 20 -10.61 23.69 6.91
N GLN A 21 -9.92 23.74 8.04
CA GLN A 21 -9.35 24.97 8.59
C GLN A 21 -8.13 25.47 7.80
N LEU A 22 -7.31 24.57 7.23
CA LEU A 22 -6.20 24.95 6.36
C LEU A 22 -6.69 25.54 5.04
N PHE A 23 -7.73 24.93 4.45
CA PHE A 23 -8.34 25.39 3.20
C PHE A 23 -9.00 26.77 3.32
N SER A 24 -9.66 27.06 4.44
CA SER A 24 -10.32 28.36 4.65
C SER A 24 -9.33 29.52 4.78
N ARG A 25 -8.13 29.31 5.35
CA ARG A 25 -7.08 30.34 5.46
C ARG A 25 -6.43 30.71 4.12
N LEU A 26 -6.45 29.81 3.14
CA LEU A 26 -5.90 30.06 1.80
C LEU A 26 -6.80 30.96 0.93
N GLN A 27 -8.07 31.13 1.30
CA GLN A 27 -9.06 31.84 0.47
C GLN A 27 -9.32 33.30 0.87
N SER A 28 -8.82 33.76 2.03
CA SER A 28 -9.16 35.08 2.58
C SER A 28 -8.02 36.12 2.58
N GLY A 29 -6.94 35.89 1.83
CA GLY A 29 -5.88 36.89 1.63
C GLY A 29 -6.13 37.79 0.41
N PRO A 30 -5.96 39.13 0.48
CA PRO A 30 -6.15 40.00 -0.67
C PRO A 30 -5.10 39.69 -1.74
N GLY A 31 -5.54 39.70 -3.00
CA GLY A 31 -4.81 39.20 -4.15
C GLY A 31 -3.39 39.73 -4.24
N LEU A 32 -2.43 38.82 -4.03
CA LEU A 32 -1.09 38.99 -4.53
C LEU A 32 -1.03 38.23 -5.85
N SER A 33 -1.02 38.96 -6.96
CA SER A 33 -0.61 38.46 -8.27
C SER A 33 0.88 38.09 -8.19
N ILE A 34 1.20 37.04 -7.43
CA ILE A 34 2.47 36.38 -7.53
C ILE A 34 2.33 35.56 -8.80
N ALA A 35 3.07 35.95 -9.83
CA ALA A 35 3.48 35.00 -10.85
C ALA A 35 4.35 33.94 -10.14
N LEU A 36 3.71 33.08 -9.36
CA LEU A 36 4.31 31.92 -8.74
C LEU A 36 4.49 31.00 -9.92
N ARG A 37 5.63 31.13 -10.60
CA ARG A 37 6.24 30.00 -11.28
C ARG A 37 6.49 28.99 -10.18
N THR A 38 5.45 28.26 -9.77
CA THR A 38 5.60 27.02 -9.04
C THR A 38 6.44 26.18 -9.96
N GLN A 39 7.75 26.12 -9.68
CA GLN A 39 8.62 25.23 -10.41
C GLN A 39 8.01 23.85 -10.23
N LEU A 40 7.47 23.30 -11.32
CA LEU A 40 6.95 21.95 -11.33
C LEU A 40 8.12 21.04 -10.95
N LYS A 41 8.03 20.46 -9.76
CA LYS A 41 8.98 19.45 -9.29
C LYS A 41 8.46 18.08 -9.67
N THR A 42 9.37 17.15 -9.93
CA THR A 42 9.03 15.74 -10.07
C THR A 42 8.55 15.21 -8.72
N GLY A 43 7.37 14.59 -8.68
CA GLY A 43 6.88 13.90 -7.48
C GLY A 43 7.55 12.54 -7.29
N LEU A 44 7.93 12.20 -6.07
CA LEU A 44 8.45 10.88 -5.69
C LEU A 44 7.67 10.31 -4.51
N VAL A 45 7.15 9.10 -4.68
CA VAL A 45 6.43 8.34 -3.65
C VAL A 45 7.19 7.05 -3.34
N TYR A 46 7.28 6.71 -2.06
CA TYR A 46 7.85 5.45 -1.58
C TYR A 46 7.43 5.25 -0.13
N ASP A 47 7.12 4.02 0.25
CA ASP A 47 6.83 3.65 1.63
C ASP A 47 7.60 2.37 1.99
N SER A 48 8.21 2.34 3.17
CA SER A 48 8.99 1.18 3.62
C SER A 48 8.13 -0.06 3.83
N ALA A 49 6.81 0.07 4.01
CA ALA A 49 5.88 -1.03 4.07
C ALA A 49 5.78 -1.79 2.74
N MET A 50 6.03 -1.15 1.57
CA MET A 50 6.08 -1.85 0.28
C MET A 50 7.18 -2.93 0.26
N ALA A 51 8.30 -2.66 0.93
CA ALA A 51 9.42 -3.58 1.03
C ALA A 51 9.18 -4.75 2.01
N LYS A 52 8.08 -4.73 2.77
CA LYS A 52 7.69 -5.85 3.64
C LYS A 52 7.10 -7.01 2.86
N HIS A 53 6.78 -6.87 1.57
CA HIS A 53 6.53 -8.02 0.70
C HIS A 53 7.83 -8.82 0.54
N HIS A 54 7.92 -9.92 1.27
CA HIS A 54 9.08 -10.80 1.30
C HIS A 54 8.63 -12.26 1.38
N CYS A 55 9.41 -13.14 0.77
CA CYS A 55 9.19 -14.57 0.87
C CYS A 55 9.60 -15.08 2.24
N VAL A 56 8.83 -16.03 2.78
CA VAL A 56 9.11 -16.66 4.09
C VAL A 56 10.38 -17.53 4.09
N CYS A 57 10.99 -17.81 2.92
CA CYS A 57 12.26 -18.52 2.84
C CYS A 57 13.44 -17.71 3.42
N GLY A 58 13.29 -16.39 3.60
CA GLY A 58 14.30 -15.52 4.19
C GLY A 58 15.54 -15.24 3.33
N ASN A 59 15.57 -15.68 2.06
CA ASN A 59 16.69 -15.45 1.16
C ASN A 59 16.25 -14.79 -0.16
N ASN A 60 16.43 -13.47 -0.24
CA ASN A 60 16.05 -12.68 -1.41
C ASN A 60 16.79 -13.07 -2.70
N LYS A 61 17.97 -13.70 -2.62
CA LYS A 61 18.70 -14.14 -3.82
C LYS A 61 17.95 -15.21 -4.63
N ASN A 62 16.98 -15.88 -4.01
CA ASN A 62 16.13 -16.87 -4.66
C ASN A 62 14.98 -16.23 -5.45
N HIS A 63 14.80 -14.91 -5.36
CA HIS A 63 13.64 -14.21 -5.93
C HIS A 63 14.11 -13.01 -6.76
N VAL A 64 13.69 -12.97 -8.03
CA VAL A 64 13.99 -11.81 -8.90
C VAL A 64 13.25 -10.56 -8.41
N GLU A 65 12.01 -10.71 -7.95
CA GLU A 65 11.21 -9.65 -7.33
C GLU A 65 11.23 -9.76 -5.80
N HIS A 66 11.90 -8.83 -5.13
CA HIS A 66 12.02 -8.79 -3.67
C HIS A 66 11.98 -7.35 -3.14
N GLY A 67 11.52 -7.17 -1.89
CA GLY A 67 11.29 -5.86 -1.29
C GLY A 67 12.52 -4.92 -1.27
N GLU A 68 13.74 -5.46 -1.22
CA GLU A 68 14.95 -4.62 -1.25
C GLU A 68 15.12 -3.86 -2.57
N ARG A 69 14.49 -4.29 -3.68
CA ARG A 69 14.55 -3.58 -4.97
C ARG A 69 14.09 -2.13 -4.82
N VAL A 70 12.92 -1.91 -4.20
CA VAL A 70 12.39 -0.56 -4.01
C VAL A 70 13.16 0.22 -2.94
N GLN A 71 13.68 -0.46 -1.90
CA GLN A 71 14.54 0.16 -0.89
C GLN A 71 15.84 0.69 -1.51
N LEU A 72 16.51 -0.12 -2.34
CA LEU A 72 17.77 0.24 -2.98
C LEU A 72 17.60 1.38 -3.98
N VAL A 73 16.50 1.41 -4.74
CA VAL A 73 16.18 2.54 -5.61
C VAL A 73 16.02 3.82 -4.77
N TRP A 74 15.26 3.77 -3.67
CA TRP A 74 15.08 4.92 -2.80
C TRP A 74 16.41 5.41 -2.18
N SER A 75 17.21 4.50 -1.62
CA SER A 75 18.53 4.81 -1.07
C SER A 75 19.44 5.42 -2.13
N ARG A 76 19.40 4.91 -3.37
CA ARG A 76 20.20 5.44 -4.46
C ARG A 76 19.78 6.86 -4.85
N LEU A 77 18.48 7.16 -4.86
CA LEU A 77 17.99 8.52 -5.10
C LEU A 77 18.45 9.48 -3.98
N GLN A 78 18.49 9.00 -2.73
CA GLN A 78 19.00 9.76 -1.59
C GLN A 78 20.50 10.04 -1.71
N GLU A 79 21.33 9.01 -1.94
CA GLU A 79 22.79 9.12 -2.12
C GLU A 79 23.18 10.11 -3.22
N ARG A 80 22.35 10.22 -4.26
CA ARG A 80 22.57 11.12 -5.40
C ARG A 80 22.02 12.53 -5.18
N GLY A 81 21.42 12.82 -4.02
CA GLY A 81 20.80 14.11 -3.71
C GLY A 81 19.60 14.43 -4.60
N LEU A 82 18.95 13.41 -5.19
CA LEU A 82 17.79 13.60 -6.07
C LEU A 82 16.50 13.83 -5.29
N LEU A 83 16.42 13.31 -4.06
CA LEU A 83 15.24 13.50 -3.19
C LEU A 83 15.00 14.98 -2.89
N GLU A 84 16.06 15.77 -2.66
CA GLU A 84 15.98 17.21 -2.36
C GLU A 84 15.47 18.04 -3.55
N LYS A 85 15.63 17.51 -4.78
CA LYS A 85 15.19 18.16 -6.02
C LYS A 85 13.75 17.81 -6.39
N CYS A 86 13.18 16.79 -5.74
CA CYS A 86 11.85 16.29 -6.00
C CYS A 86 10.87 16.71 -4.90
N GLU A 87 9.58 16.60 -5.19
CA GLU A 87 8.53 16.74 -4.18
C GLU A 87 8.21 15.36 -3.59
N ARG A 88 8.19 15.24 -2.27
CA ARG A 88 7.85 13.98 -1.60
C ARG A 88 6.34 13.84 -1.57
N VAL A 89 5.81 12.86 -2.30
CA VAL A 89 4.38 12.52 -2.27
C VAL A 89 4.16 11.50 -1.16
N LEU A 90 3.14 11.75 -0.32
CA LEU A 90 2.76 10.85 0.75
C LEU A 90 2.15 9.57 0.16
N ALA A 91 2.66 8.41 0.58
CA ALA A 91 2.07 7.14 0.23
C ALA A 91 0.77 6.92 1.04
N ARG A 92 -0.22 6.30 0.42
CA ARG A 92 -1.49 5.96 1.06
C ARG A 92 -1.87 4.52 0.79
N LYS A 93 -2.60 3.91 1.72
CA LYS A 93 -3.17 2.57 1.52
C LYS A 93 -4.39 2.68 0.62
N ALA A 94 -4.40 1.98 -0.51
CA ALA A 94 -5.58 1.92 -1.36
C ALA A 94 -6.79 1.37 -0.58
N PRO A 95 -7.94 2.04 -0.65
CA PRO A 95 -9.15 1.52 -0.04
C PRO A 95 -9.73 0.40 -0.92
N LEU A 96 -10.58 -0.46 -0.35
CA LEU A 96 -10.99 -1.69 -1.04
C LEU A 96 -11.90 -1.40 -2.23
N GLU A 97 -12.71 -0.34 -2.16
CA GLU A 97 -13.55 0.12 -3.27
C GLU A 97 -12.73 0.51 -4.50
N MET A 98 -11.55 1.10 -4.31
CA MET A 98 -10.65 1.43 -5.41
C MET A 98 -10.15 0.17 -6.11
N LEU A 99 -9.73 -0.85 -5.36
CA LEU A 99 -9.28 -2.13 -5.94
C LEU A 99 -10.41 -2.84 -6.70
N ARG A 100 -11.66 -2.71 -6.22
CA ARG A 100 -12.85 -3.30 -6.84
C ARG A 100 -13.23 -2.67 -8.17
N THR A 101 -12.64 -1.53 -8.54
CA THR A 101 -12.84 -0.94 -9.88
C THR A 101 -12.19 -1.78 -10.99
N VAL A 102 -11.19 -2.60 -10.65
CA VAL A 102 -10.43 -3.44 -11.59
C VAL A 102 -10.59 -4.93 -11.27
N HIS A 103 -10.69 -5.31 -10.00
CA HIS A 103 -10.71 -6.70 -9.56
C HIS A 103 -12.07 -7.12 -8.99
N ALA A 104 -12.43 -8.40 -9.19
CA ALA A 104 -13.62 -8.99 -8.58
C ALA A 104 -13.58 -8.90 -7.04
N ALA A 105 -14.75 -8.81 -6.41
CA ALA A 105 -14.86 -8.63 -4.96
C ALA A 105 -14.15 -9.75 -4.17
N THR A 106 -14.26 -11.01 -4.61
CA THR A 106 -13.59 -12.16 -3.99
C THR A 106 -12.06 -12.06 -4.10
N TYR A 107 -11.55 -11.60 -5.25
CA TYR A 107 -10.12 -11.33 -5.45
C TYR A 107 -9.58 -10.28 -4.47
N VAL A 108 -10.31 -9.17 -4.33
CA VAL A 108 -9.93 -8.11 -3.39
C VAL A 108 -9.96 -8.60 -1.94
N THR A 109 -10.99 -9.33 -1.53
CA THR A 109 -11.05 -9.90 -0.17
C THR A 109 -9.87 -10.84 0.09
N PHE A 110 -9.57 -11.74 -0.86
CA PHE A 110 -8.49 -12.72 -0.70
C PHE A 110 -7.11 -12.05 -0.59
N PHE A 111 -6.76 -11.17 -1.54
CA PHE A 111 -5.41 -10.61 -1.66
C PHE A 111 -5.18 -9.28 -0.95
N ALA A 112 -6.23 -8.54 -0.60
CA ALA A 112 -6.11 -7.22 0.05
C ALA A 112 -6.60 -7.21 1.51
N VAL A 113 -7.26 -8.29 1.94
CA VAL A 113 -7.72 -8.48 3.34
C VAL A 113 -7.06 -9.71 3.93
N SER A 114 -7.52 -10.91 3.59
CA SER A 114 -6.90 -12.18 3.99
C SER A 114 -7.53 -13.34 3.21
N PRO A 115 -6.76 -14.37 2.82
CA PRO A 115 -7.29 -15.63 2.32
C PRO A 115 -8.28 -16.28 3.30
N THR A 116 -8.05 -16.11 4.61
CA THR A 116 -8.92 -16.70 5.65
C THR A 116 -10.34 -16.11 5.64
N ALA A 117 -10.51 -14.88 5.17
CA ALA A 117 -11.82 -14.24 5.03
C ALA A 117 -12.66 -14.86 3.88
N CYS A 118 -12.09 -15.76 3.10
CA CYS A 118 -12.77 -16.49 2.03
C CYS A 118 -13.01 -17.98 2.35
N LEU A 119 -12.75 -18.44 3.59
CA LEU A 119 -12.88 -19.87 3.94
C LEU A 119 -14.32 -20.40 3.85
N GLU A 120 -15.31 -19.54 4.04
CA GLU A 120 -16.73 -19.91 3.93
C GLU A 120 -17.25 -19.88 2.48
N MET A 121 -16.41 -19.51 1.51
CA MET A 121 -16.79 -19.45 0.10
C MET A 121 -16.61 -20.80 -0.58
N GLU A 122 -17.44 -21.07 -1.58
CA GLU A 122 -17.27 -22.25 -2.43
C GLU A 122 -15.87 -22.26 -3.09
N PRO A 123 -15.14 -23.39 -3.09
CA PRO A 123 -13.77 -23.46 -3.63
C PRO A 123 -13.64 -23.03 -5.10
N SER A 124 -14.71 -23.18 -5.88
CA SER A 124 -14.79 -22.76 -7.28
C SER A 124 -14.80 -21.24 -7.47
N GLN A 125 -15.10 -20.48 -6.42
CA GLN A 125 -15.17 -19.02 -6.42
C GLN A 125 -13.89 -18.36 -5.89
N LEU A 126 -12.94 -19.16 -5.37
CA LEU A 126 -11.68 -18.65 -4.86
C LEU A 126 -10.75 -18.19 -6.00
N PRO A 127 -10.05 -17.06 -5.84
CA PRO A 127 -9.09 -16.56 -6.83
C PRO A 127 -7.95 -17.53 -7.12
N VAL A 128 -7.57 -18.33 -6.11
CA VAL A 128 -6.51 -19.33 -6.19
C VAL A 128 -7.04 -20.62 -5.59
N LYS A 129 -6.94 -21.73 -6.34
CA LYS A 129 -7.41 -23.05 -5.90
C LYS A 129 -6.55 -23.61 -4.77
N SER A 130 -5.24 -23.38 -4.84
CA SER A 130 -4.26 -23.82 -3.85
C SER A 130 -3.00 -22.99 -4.00
N PHE A 131 -2.36 -22.65 -2.88
CA PHE A 131 -0.99 -22.15 -2.93
C PHE A 131 -0.03 -23.26 -3.35
N VAL A 132 1.09 -22.87 -3.96
CA VAL A 132 2.17 -23.78 -4.33
C VAL A 132 3.36 -23.59 -3.39
N GLN A 133 4.09 -24.68 -3.14
CA GLN A 133 5.39 -24.59 -2.48
C GLN A 133 6.45 -24.27 -3.52
N LEU A 134 7.16 -23.17 -3.31
CA LEU A 134 8.25 -22.73 -4.18
C LEU A 134 9.52 -23.57 -3.93
N PRO A 135 10.46 -23.66 -4.88
CA PRO A 135 11.72 -24.39 -4.71
C PRO A 135 12.57 -23.91 -3.52
N CYS A 136 12.41 -22.64 -3.12
CA CYS A 136 13.09 -22.08 -1.96
C CYS A 136 12.45 -22.47 -0.61
N GLY A 137 11.36 -23.25 -0.63
CA GLY A 137 10.58 -23.61 0.56
C GLY A 137 9.50 -22.60 0.95
N GLY A 138 9.41 -21.48 0.23
CA GLY A 138 8.36 -20.47 0.43
C GLY A 138 6.99 -20.87 -0.12
N ILE A 139 6.00 -20.03 0.09
CA ILE A 139 4.63 -20.19 -0.41
C ILE A 139 4.40 -19.20 -1.55
N GLY A 140 3.79 -19.65 -2.64
CA GLY A 140 3.45 -18.81 -3.79
C GLY A 140 2.05 -19.04 -4.33
N VAL A 141 1.55 -18.05 -5.08
CA VAL A 141 0.30 -18.18 -5.84
C VAL A 141 0.51 -18.92 -7.16
N ASP A 142 1.74 -18.89 -7.67
CA ASP A 142 2.22 -19.60 -8.85
C ASP A 142 3.73 -19.89 -8.67
N SER A 143 4.42 -20.28 -9.76
CA SER A 143 5.82 -20.72 -9.73
C SER A 143 6.85 -19.63 -9.41
N ASP A 144 6.49 -18.36 -9.50
CA ASP A 144 7.44 -17.23 -9.40
C ASP A 144 6.93 -16.07 -8.53
N THR A 145 5.65 -16.07 -8.14
CA THR A 145 5.02 -15.07 -7.28
C THR A 145 4.81 -15.65 -5.89
N TYR A 146 5.68 -15.30 -4.93
CA TYR A 146 5.47 -15.67 -3.54
C TYR A 146 4.33 -14.87 -2.90
N PHE A 147 3.71 -15.45 -1.89
CA PHE A 147 2.69 -14.81 -1.09
C PHE A 147 2.99 -14.99 0.40
N ASN A 148 3.03 -13.88 1.11
CA ASN A 148 3.19 -13.83 2.55
C ASN A 148 1.97 -13.15 3.16
N ASP A 149 1.10 -13.93 3.79
CA ASP A 149 -0.18 -13.48 4.37
C ASP A 149 -0.03 -12.47 5.51
N ALA A 150 1.17 -12.31 6.07
CA ALA A 150 1.43 -11.34 7.13
C ALA A 150 1.71 -9.92 6.61
N SER A 151 2.11 -9.77 5.33
CA SER A 151 2.66 -8.50 4.85
C SER A 151 2.33 -8.13 3.40
N THR A 152 2.06 -9.12 2.55
CA THR A 152 1.89 -8.90 1.10
C THR A 152 0.68 -8.02 0.81
N GLN A 153 -0.42 -8.22 1.54
CA GLN A 153 -1.65 -7.45 1.37
C GLN A 153 -1.44 -5.97 1.65
N LEU A 154 -0.75 -5.63 2.74
CA LEU A 154 -0.46 -4.24 3.08
C LEU A 154 0.48 -3.62 2.03
N ALA A 155 1.57 -4.31 1.70
CA ALA A 155 2.55 -3.84 0.71
C ALA A 155 1.89 -3.56 -0.65
N ALA A 156 1.07 -4.49 -1.15
CA ALA A 156 0.35 -4.33 -2.41
C ALA A 156 -0.62 -3.15 -2.38
N ARG A 157 -1.37 -2.99 -1.28
CA ARG A 157 -2.33 -1.87 -1.14
C ARG A 157 -1.65 -0.51 -1.07
N ILE A 158 -0.49 -0.43 -0.41
CA ILE A 158 0.30 0.80 -0.37
C ILE A 158 0.86 1.09 -1.76
N ALA A 159 1.38 0.08 -2.48
CA ALA A 159 1.85 0.23 -3.85
C ALA A 159 0.77 0.78 -4.79
N VAL A 160 -0.45 0.25 -4.72
CA VAL A 160 -1.59 0.76 -5.53
C VAL A 160 -1.96 2.18 -5.11
N GLY A 161 -2.11 2.44 -3.81
CA GLY A 161 -2.54 3.75 -3.33
C GLY A 161 -1.52 4.87 -3.56
N SER A 162 -0.25 4.53 -3.72
CA SER A 162 0.82 5.44 -4.13
C SER A 162 0.74 5.90 -5.58
N LEU A 163 -0.02 5.20 -6.45
CA LEU A 163 -0.19 5.57 -7.86
C LEU A 163 -1.51 6.30 -8.15
N ALA A 164 -2.39 6.41 -7.15
CA ALA A 164 -3.70 7.05 -7.26
C ALA A 164 -3.66 8.47 -6.71
#